data_AF-A0A1I4F214-F1
#
_entry.id   AF-A0A1I4F214-F1
#
_cell.length_a   1.000
_cell.length_b   1.000
_cell.length_c   1.000
_cell.angle_alpha   90.00
_cell.angle_beta   90.00
_cell.angle_gamma   90.00
#
_symmetry.space_group_name_H-M   'P 1'
#
loop_
_entity.id
_entity.type
_entity.pdbx_description
1 polymer ?
#
loop_
_entity_poly.entity_id
_entity_poly.type
_entity_poly.pdbx_seq_one_letter_code
_entity_poly.pdbx_strand_id
1 'polypeptide(L)'
;MAVHSTLPAAGMRALCVVALISLPSILLPMQSQDGLQIVALVAIFAAIFTFVEYSVASPSFIEFRSAPPFNRLRFIALFTTVLVLSLIMRGFEAPSTLTRLMQLLGERIGGSLDFPFSPVRLMVLMMPEGTESRVLYLISITAGLAYLVSLLSIATFGVLLRFHHWPRRSGSFNVWVNLPMFDPTTGGDVVKRLNRDSQINLILGFLLPFVFPALGKAVSLLFTPIVVNDPQTLIWMVAAWAFLPASLLMRGIALSRVAQMIHVQRKREYARAAAEGLLPV
;
A
#
# COMPACT_ATOMS: atom_id res chain seq x y z
N MET A 1 -8.01 -21.75 24.30
CA MET A 1 -7.83 -22.83 23.31
C MET A 1 -8.10 -22.26 21.91
N ALA A 2 -7.12 -21.56 21.31
CA ALA A 2 -7.29 -20.91 19.99
C ALA A 2 -5.96 -20.65 19.24
N VAL A 3 -4.87 -21.34 19.61
CA VAL A 3 -3.53 -21.10 19.05
C VAL A 3 -3.29 -21.90 17.76
N HIS A 4 -3.98 -23.04 17.55
CA HIS A 4 -3.70 -23.92 16.41
C HIS A 4 -4.23 -23.43 15.05
N SER A 5 -5.20 -22.51 15.02
CA SER A 5 -5.80 -22.02 13.76
C SER A 5 -5.06 -20.84 13.11
N THR A 6 -4.09 -20.24 13.80
CA THR A 6 -3.37 -19.05 13.31
C THR A 6 -2.06 -19.40 12.60
N LEU A 7 -1.36 -20.46 13.02
CA LEU A 7 -0.05 -20.85 12.48
C LEU A 7 -0.06 -21.17 10.98
N PRO A 8 -0.96 -22.02 10.44
CA PRO A 8 -0.99 -22.30 9.00
C PRO A 8 -1.32 -21.07 8.17
N ALA A 9 -2.25 -20.23 8.67
CA ALA A 9 -2.65 -19.00 8.00
C ALA A 9 -1.54 -17.92 8.05
N ALA A 10 -0.74 -17.87 9.11
CA ALA A 10 0.44 -17.02 9.20
C ALA A 10 1.52 -17.49 8.22
N GLY A 11 1.76 -18.80 8.14
CA GLY A 11 2.67 -19.41 7.16
C GLY A 11 2.29 -19.09 5.72
N MET A 12 1.01 -19.23 5.37
CA MET A 12 0.52 -18.89 4.02
C MET A 12 0.76 -17.41 3.68
N ARG A 13 0.54 -16.50 4.63
CA ARG A 13 0.81 -15.06 4.41
C ARG A 13 2.29 -14.78 4.23
N ALA A 14 3.15 -15.41 5.03
CA ALA A 14 4.59 -15.29 4.88
C ALA A 14 5.05 -15.79 3.50
N LEU A 15 4.50 -16.92 3.01
CA LEU A 15 4.78 -17.43 1.67
C LEU A 15 4.31 -16.47 0.57
N CYS A 16 3.13 -15.86 0.71
CA CYS A 16 2.67 -14.81 -0.20
C CYS A 16 3.62 -13.61 -0.25
N VAL A 17 4.20 -13.21 0.89
CA VAL A 17 5.19 -12.12 0.96
C VAL A 17 6.51 -12.51 0.29
N VAL A 18 6.99 -13.75 0.49
CA VAL A 18 8.15 -14.27 -0.26
C VAL A 18 7.88 -14.25 -1.76
N ALA A 19 6.73 -14.76 -2.19
CA ALA A 19 6.34 -14.77 -3.60
C ALA A 19 6.29 -13.37 -4.19
N LEU A 20 5.78 -12.38 -3.46
CA LEU A 20 5.77 -10.98 -3.86
C LEU A 20 7.17 -10.41 -4.06
N ILE A 21 8.06 -10.62 -3.08
CA ILE A 21 9.40 -10.01 -3.07
C ILE A 21 10.29 -10.64 -4.15
N SER A 22 10.22 -11.96 -4.30
CA SER A 22 11.02 -12.70 -5.29
C SER A 22 10.48 -12.58 -6.72
N LEU A 23 9.27 -12.03 -6.91
CA LEU A 23 8.60 -12.01 -8.21
C LEU A 23 9.42 -11.35 -9.34
N PRO A 24 10.04 -10.17 -9.14
CA PRO A 24 10.88 -9.57 -10.19
C PRO A 24 12.08 -10.45 -10.54
N SER A 25 12.75 -11.04 -9.54
CA SER A 25 13.91 -11.92 -9.76
C SER A 25 13.57 -13.23 -10.46
N ILE A 26 12.33 -13.73 -10.29
CA ILE A 26 11.86 -14.94 -10.97
C ILE A 26 11.50 -14.63 -12.44
N LEU A 27 10.92 -13.46 -12.70
CA LEU A 27 10.41 -13.12 -14.03
C LEU A 27 11.46 -12.50 -14.96
N LEU A 28 12.45 -11.80 -14.40
CA LEU A 28 13.53 -11.16 -15.13
C LEU A 28 14.78 -12.05 -15.13
N PRO A 29 15.59 -12.01 -16.20
CA PRO A 29 16.78 -12.85 -16.28
C PRO A 29 17.82 -12.53 -15.20
N MET A 30 18.74 -13.48 -15.04
CA MET A 30 19.56 -13.67 -13.86
C MET A 30 20.37 -12.41 -13.50
N GLN A 31 20.13 -11.88 -12.30
CA GLN A 31 20.98 -10.85 -11.70
C GLN A 31 22.37 -11.43 -11.37
N SER A 32 23.31 -10.54 -11.03
CA SER A 32 24.52 -10.93 -10.31
C SER A 32 24.17 -11.81 -9.09
N GLN A 33 25.09 -12.71 -8.71
CA GLN A 33 24.89 -13.57 -7.54
C GLN A 33 24.58 -12.75 -6.28
N ASP A 34 25.22 -11.59 -6.13
CA ASP A 34 24.99 -10.66 -5.02
C ASP A 34 23.54 -10.15 -4.97
N GLY A 35 22.94 -9.83 -6.13
CA GLY A 35 21.56 -9.35 -6.20
C GLY A 35 20.54 -10.41 -5.75
N LEU A 36 20.75 -11.67 -6.15
CA LEU A 36 19.90 -12.79 -5.71
C LEU A 36 19.99 -13.02 -4.20
N GLN A 37 21.19 -12.89 -3.61
CA GLN A 37 21.38 -13.01 -2.16
C GLN A 37 20.64 -11.91 -1.39
N ILE A 38 20.70 -10.66 -1.87
CA ILE A 38 19.98 -9.53 -1.25
C ILE A 38 18.47 -9.77 -1.29
N VAL A 39 17.92 -10.17 -2.44
CA VAL A 39 16.48 -10.44 -2.58
C VAL A 39 16.04 -11.59 -1.67
N ALA A 40 16.83 -12.68 -1.61
CA ALA A 40 16.55 -13.80 -0.73
C ALA A 40 16.55 -13.37 0.76
N LEU A 41 17.54 -12.58 1.16
CA LEU A 41 17.65 -12.06 2.53
C LEU A 41 16.44 -11.19 2.90
N VAL A 42 16.07 -10.25 2.04
CA VAL A 42 14.90 -9.37 2.24
C VAL A 42 13.61 -10.19 2.29
N ALA A 43 13.46 -11.19 1.42
CA ALA A 43 12.29 -12.08 1.41
C ALA A 43 12.18 -12.89 2.71
N ILE A 44 13.30 -13.44 3.20
CA ILE A 44 13.33 -14.20 4.47
C ILE A 44 12.98 -13.30 5.65
N PHE A 45 13.57 -12.11 5.76
CA PHE A 45 13.26 -11.19 6.85
C PHE A 45 11.78 -10.76 6.83
N ALA A 46 11.25 -10.40 5.66
CA ALA A 46 9.85 -10.02 5.52
C ALA A 46 8.90 -11.18 5.83
N ALA A 47 9.27 -12.42 5.46
CA ALA A 47 8.52 -13.62 5.77
C ALA A 47 8.49 -13.91 7.28
N ILE A 48 9.65 -13.85 7.96
CA ILE A 48 9.76 -14.04 9.41
C ILE A 48 8.93 -12.96 10.12
N PHE A 49 9.10 -11.69 9.74
CA PHE A 49 8.32 -10.59 10.32
C PHE A 49 6.80 -10.83 10.17
N THR A 50 6.36 -11.19 8.96
CA THR A 50 4.95 -11.49 8.68
C THR A 50 4.45 -12.69 9.50
N PHE A 51 5.24 -13.75 9.58
CA PHE A 51 4.89 -14.95 10.32
C PHE A 51 4.73 -14.67 11.83
N VAL A 52 5.71 -13.98 12.42
CA VAL A 52 5.69 -13.60 13.84
C VAL A 52 4.47 -12.73 14.12
N GLU A 53 4.25 -11.68 13.33
CA GLU A 53 3.16 -10.72 13.55
C GLU A 53 1.75 -11.33 13.40
N TYR A 54 1.60 -12.39 12.58
CA TYR A 54 0.33 -13.11 12.42
C TYR A 54 0.18 -14.35 13.30
N SER A 55 1.25 -14.80 13.97
CA SER A 55 1.20 -15.96 14.88
C SER A 55 0.83 -15.56 16.32
N VAL A 56 1.13 -14.34 16.74
CA VAL A 56 0.88 -13.83 18.11
C VAL A 56 -0.53 -13.23 18.27
N ALA A 57 -1.08 -13.29 19.49
CA ALA A 57 -2.42 -12.75 19.77
C ALA A 57 -2.44 -11.22 19.78
N SER A 58 -1.43 -10.57 20.35
CA SER A 58 -1.29 -9.12 20.43
C SER A 58 -0.32 -8.62 19.34
N PRO A 59 -0.80 -7.96 18.27
CA PRO A 59 0.04 -7.45 17.21
C PRO A 59 0.85 -6.24 17.69
N SER A 60 1.95 -5.97 16.99
CA SER A 60 2.87 -4.88 17.31
C SER A 60 2.85 -3.75 16.27
N PHE A 61 2.78 -4.09 14.98
CA PHE A 61 2.94 -3.13 13.89
C PHE A 61 1.84 -3.19 12.82
N ILE A 62 1.26 -4.36 12.54
CA ILE A 62 0.31 -4.50 11.44
C ILE A 62 -1.07 -4.04 11.88
N GLU A 63 -1.44 -2.83 11.44
CA GLU A 63 -2.77 -2.29 11.62
C GLU A 63 -3.83 -3.04 10.80
N PHE A 64 -5.06 -3.08 11.29
CA PHE A 64 -6.23 -3.73 10.69
C PHE A 64 -6.01 -5.21 10.37
N ARG A 65 -5.12 -5.88 11.13
CA ARG A 65 -4.75 -7.29 10.95
C ARG A 65 -5.98 -8.21 10.89
N SER A 66 -6.93 -7.97 11.77
CA SER A 66 -8.16 -8.77 11.93
C SER A 66 -9.40 -8.08 11.36
N ALA A 67 -9.22 -7.07 10.51
CA ALA A 67 -10.31 -6.28 9.92
C ALA A 67 -10.23 -6.30 8.38
N PRO A 68 -10.57 -7.43 7.72
CA PRO A 68 -10.71 -7.45 6.26
C PRO A 68 -11.73 -6.39 5.82
N PRO A 69 -11.54 -5.71 4.67
CA PRO A 69 -10.67 -6.08 3.55
C PRO A 69 -9.29 -5.39 3.50
N PHE A 70 -8.94 -4.52 4.46
CA PHE A 70 -7.82 -3.57 4.36
C PHE A 70 -6.49 -4.20 3.91
N ASN A 71 -5.92 -5.11 4.70
CA ASN A 71 -4.61 -5.71 4.39
C ASN A 71 -4.64 -6.63 3.15
N ARG A 72 -5.78 -7.26 2.86
CA ARG A 72 -5.93 -8.13 1.68
C ARG A 72 -5.83 -7.31 0.41
N LEU A 73 -6.53 -6.17 0.36
CA LEU A 73 -6.53 -5.29 -0.79
C LEU A 73 -5.17 -4.62 -1.01
N ARG A 74 -4.49 -4.22 0.08
CA ARG A 74 -3.13 -3.69 0.00
C ARG A 74 -2.16 -4.71 -0.58
N PHE A 75 -2.21 -5.95 -0.11
CA PHE A 75 -1.37 -7.02 -0.66
C PHE A 75 -1.67 -7.27 -2.14
N ILE A 76 -2.95 -7.41 -2.52
CA ILE A 76 -3.37 -7.63 -3.91
C ILE A 76 -2.89 -6.47 -4.80
N ALA A 77 -3.10 -5.22 -4.38
CA ALA A 77 -2.68 -4.05 -5.15
C ALA A 77 -1.16 -4.03 -5.37
N LEU A 78 -0.37 -4.25 -4.30
CA LEU A 78 1.10 -4.27 -4.42
C LEU A 78 1.57 -5.44 -5.30
N PHE A 79 0.99 -6.63 -5.12
CA PHE A 79 1.29 -7.80 -5.95
C PHE A 79 0.96 -7.58 -7.42
N THR A 80 -0.23 -7.05 -7.72
CA THR A 80 -0.62 -6.69 -9.08
C THR A 80 0.31 -5.65 -9.69
N THR A 81 0.68 -4.61 -8.93
CA THR A 81 1.65 -3.62 -9.39
C THR A 81 2.99 -4.28 -9.73
N VAL A 82 3.61 -4.98 -8.78
CA VAL A 82 4.92 -5.62 -9.00
C VAL A 82 4.85 -6.60 -10.18
N LEU A 83 3.80 -7.44 -10.26
CA LEU A 83 3.60 -8.37 -11.37
C LEU A 83 3.54 -7.66 -12.72
N VAL A 84 2.69 -6.64 -12.85
CA VAL A 84 2.52 -5.89 -14.10
C VAL A 84 3.82 -5.20 -14.49
N LEU A 85 4.52 -4.56 -13.54
CA LEU A 85 5.79 -3.91 -13.82
C LEU A 85 6.88 -4.91 -14.25
N SER A 86 6.96 -6.07 -13.58
CA SER A 86 7.87 -7.16 -13.98
C SER A 86 7.55 -7.69 -15.37
N LEU A 87 6.27 -7.83 -15.75
CA LEU A 87 5.87 -8.26 -17.09
C LEU A 87 6.23 -7.23 -18.18
N ILE A 88 6.09 -5.93 -17.89
CA ILE A 88 6.51 -4.86 -18.81
C ILE A 88 8.02 -4.96 -19.05
N MET A 89 8.82 -5.05 -17.99
CA MET A 89 10.28 -5.17 -18.08
C MET A 89 10.70 -6.43 -18.82
N ARG A 90 10.09 -7.58 -18.48
CA ARG A 90 10.35 -8.87 -19.16
C ARG A 90 10.09 -8.79 -20.66
N GLY A 91 9.10 -8.00 -21.10
CA GLY A 91 8.77 -7.86 -22.50
C GLY A 91 9.88 -7.25 -23.37
N PHE A 92 10.88 -6.59 -22.78
CA PHE A 92 12.04 -6.07 -23.52
C PHE A 92 13.12 -7.13 -23.76
N GLU A 93 13.10 -8.22 -23.00
CA GLU A 93 14.13 -9.28 -23.06
C GLU A 93 13.59 -10.57 -23.64
N ALA A 94 12.38 -10.97 -23.22
CA ALA A 94 11.69 -12.17 -23.70
C ALA A 94 10.24 -11.80 -24.08
N PRO A 95 10.03 -11.21 -25.27
CA PRO A 95 8.70 -10.80 -25.73
C PRO A 95 7.73 -11.98 -25.83
N SER A 96 6.51 -11.77 -25.34
CA SER A 96 5.38 -12.68 -25.47
C SER A 96 4.09 -11.88 -25.68
N THR A 97 2.99 -12.55 -26.05
CA THR A 97 1.68 -11.89 -26.20
C THR A 97 1.27 -11.17 -24.91
N LEU A 98 1.49 -11.80 -23.74
CA LEU A 98 1.14 -11.22 -22.44
C LEU A 98 1.99 -9.99 -22.12
N THR A 99 3.31 -10.06 -22.29
CA THR A 99 4.19 -8.92 -21.99
C THR A 99 3.94 -7.75 -22.93
N ARG A 100 3.66 -8.03 -24.22
CA ARG A 100 3.28 -7.01 -25.21
C ARG A 100 1.95 -6.34 -24.87
N LEU A 101 0.96 -7.11 -24.39
CA LEU A 101 -0.29 -6.53 -23.90
C LEU A 101 -0.04 -5.58 -22.74
N MET A 102 0.79 -5.97 -21.76
CA MET A 102 1.12 -5.11 -20.62
C MET A 102 1.85 -3.83 -21.06
N GLN A 103 2.77 -3.92 -22.02
CA GLN A 103 3.47 -2.75 -22.59
C GLN A 103 2.48 -1.81 -23.30
N LEU A 104 1.61 -2.32 -24.17
CA LEU A 104 0.61 -1.52 -24.88
C LEU A 104 -0.38 -0.84 -23.92
N LEU A 105 -0.81 -1.54 -22.87
CA LEU A 105 -1.63 -0.94 -21.81
C LEU A 105 -0.86 0.17 -21.10
N GLY A 106 0.41 -0.05 -20.78
CA GLY A 106 1.30 0.94 -20.17
C GLY A 106 1.49 2.18 -21.01
N GLU A 107 1.72 2.01 -22.32
CA GLU A 107 1.82 3.11 -23.29
C GLU A 107 0.54 3.95 -23.33
N ARG A 108 -0.62 3.30 -23.44
CA ARG A 108 -1.91 3.99 -23.54
C ARG A 108 -2.27 4.71 -22.24
N ILE A 109 -2.11 4.04 -21.11
CA ILE A 109 -2.45 4.60 -19.79
C ILE A 109 -1.43 5.68 -19.40
N GLY A 110 -0.14 5.41 -19.58
CA GLY A 110 0.95 6.37 -19.34
C GLY A 110 0.76 7.64 -20.14
N GLY A 111 0.53 7.54 -21.46
CA GLY A 111 0.25 8.69 -22.31
C GLY A 111 -1.03 9.45 -21.94
N SER A 112 -2.07 8.76 -21.46
CA SER A 112 -3.32 9.43 -21.02
C SER A 112 -3.16 10.15 -19.68
N LEU A 113 -2.28 9.65 -18.80
CA LEU A 113 -1.98 10.26 -17.51
C LEU A 113 -0.81 11.24 -17.60
N ASP A 114 -0.19 11.43 -18.77
CA ASP A 114 0.88 12.38 -19.03
C ASP A 114 0.33 13.75 -19.45
N PHE A 115 -0.27 14.47 -18.50
CA PHE A 115 -0.76 15.85 -18.69
C PHE A 115 -0.07 16.82 -17.72
N PRO A 116 -0.13 18.14 -17.98
CA PRO A 116 0.53 19.12 -17.11
C PRO A 116 0.16 18.95 -15.64
N PHE A 117 1.19 18.92 -14.79
CA PHE A 117 1.09 18.73 -13.32
C PHE A 117 0.58 17.37 -12.84
N SER A 118 0.43 16.37 -13.71
CA SER A 118 0.06 15.02 -13.26
C SER A 118 1.19 14.34 -12.46
N PRO A 119 0.88 13.46 -11.49
CA PRO A 119 1.90 12.69 -10.77
C PRO A 119 2.78 11.85 -11.70
N VAL A 120 2.20 11.29 -12.76
CA VAL A 120 2.92 10.48 -13.76
C VAL A 120 3.92 11.34 -14.53
N ARG A 121 3.54 12.56 -14.94
CA ARG A 121 4.47 13.54 -15.55
C ARG A 121 5.61 13.86 -14.61
N LEU A 122 5.31 14.08 -13.33
CA LEU A 122 6.33 14.43 -12.34
C LEU A 122 7.36 13.31 -12.14
N MET A 123 6.97 12.04 -12.23
CA MET A 123 7.91 10.90 -12.22
C MET A 123 8.90 10.96 -13.39
N VAL A 124 8.48 11.42 -14.57
CA VAL A 124 9.40 11.61 -15.71
C VAL A 124 10.28 12.84 -15.48
N LEU A 125 9.70 13.94 -14.98
CA LEU A 125 10.41 15.21 -14.74
C LEU A 125 11.39 15.19 -13.56
N MET A 126 11.35 14.16 -12.71
CA MET A 126 12.33 13.97 -11.64
C MET A 126 13.68 13.47 -12.15
N MET A 127 13.73 12.93 -13.37
CA MET A 127 14.96 12.49 -13.98
C MET A 127 15.85 13.68 -14.39
N PRO A 128 17.18 13.54 -14.31
CA PRO A 128 18.12 14.57 -14.76
C PRO A 128 18.00 14.87 -16.25
N GLU A 129 18.39 16.08 -16.63
CA GLU A 129 18.58 16.44 -18.04
C GLU A 129 19.62 15.50 -18.69
N GLY A 130 19.37 15.09 -19.94
CA GLY A 130 20.23 14.15 -20.66
C GLY A 130 19.96 12.66 -20.36
N THR A 131 18.97 12.34 -19.51
CA THR A 131 18.50 10.96 -19.33
C THR A 131 18.05 10.35 -20.66
N GLU A 132 18.48 9.13 -20.95
CA GLU A 132 18.15 8.43 -22.19
C GLU A 132 16.63 8.33 -22.40
N SER A 133 16.18 8.58 -23.64
CA SER A 133 14.75 8.52 -23.99
C SER A 133 14.10 7.18 -23.65
N ARG A 134 14.86 6.09 -23.72
CA ARG A 134 14.41 4.76 -23.30
C ARG A 134 14.03 4.71 -21.82
N VAL A 135 14.84 5.30 -20.94
CA VAL A 135 14.57 5.31 -19.49
C VAL A 135 13.35 6.17 -19.18
N LEU A 136 13.23 7.34 -19.81
CA LEU A 136 12.06 8.21 -19.66
C LEU A 136 10.77 7.51 -20.12
N TYR A 137 10.85 6.78 -21.24
CA TYR A 137 9.77 5.94 -21.73
C TYR A 137 9.36 4.85 -20.74
N LEU A 138 10.34 4.11 -20.19
CA LEU A 138 10.10 3.07 -19.19
C LEU A 138 9.43 3.63 -17.93
N ILE A 139 9.89 4.78 -17.42
CA ILE A 139 9.29 5.45 -16.26
C ILE A 139 7.84 5.85 -16.56
N SER A 140 7.57 6.43 -17.74
CA SER A 140 6.21 6.86 -18.10
C SER A 140 5.22 5.68 -18.13
N ILE A 141 5.55 4.60 -18.84
CA ILE A 141 4.63 3.45 -18.98
C ILE A 141 4.42 2.70 -17.66
N THR A 142 5.49 2.57 -16.86
CA THR A 142 5.43 1.87 -15.57
C THR A 142 4.69 2.70 -14.53
N ALA A 143 4.97 4.00 -14.44
CA ALA A 143 4.28 4.91 -13.52
C ALA A 143 2.79 5.01 -13.86
N GLY A 144 2.43 5.08 -15.16
CA GLY A 144 1.04 5.10 -15.60
C GLY A 144 0.24 3.89 -15.09
N LEU A 145 0.75 2.68 -15.33
CA LEU A 145 0.07 1.45 -14.90
C LEU A 145 0.06 1.27 -13.38
N ALA A 146 1.18 1.54 -12.69
CA ALA A 146 1.23 1.48 -11.24
C ALA A 146 0.25 2.47 -10.58
N TYR A 147 0.17 3.69 -11.12
CA TYR A 147 -0.77 4.70 -10.65
C TYR A 147 -2.22 4.27 -10.88
N LEU A 148 -2.55 3.70 -12.04
CA LEU A 148 -3.90 3.15 -12.29
C LEU A 148 -4.26 2.06 -11.29
N VAL A 149 -3.37 1.09 -11.04
CA VAL A 149 -3.61 0.03 -10.03
C VAL A 149 -3.84 0.64 -8.66
N SER A 150 -3.08 1.68 -8.30
CA SER A 150 -3.25 2.40 -7.03
C SER A 150 -4.64 3.06 -6.91
N LEU A 151 -5.10 3.74 -7.96
CA LEU A 151 -6.43 4.37 -8.00
C LEU A 151 -7.56 3.32 -7.93
N LEU A 152 -7.44 2.23 -8.70
CA LEU A 152 -8.40 1.13 -8.67
C LEU A 152 -8.45 0.48 -7.28
N SER A 153 -7.31 0.34 -6.60
CA SER A 153 -7.28 -0.19 -5.23
C SER A 153 -8.04 0.71 -4.25
N ILE A 154 -7.85 2.03 -4.31
CA ILE A 154 -8.56 2.99 -3.45
C ILE A 154 -10.06 2.97 -3.75
N ALA A 155 -10.44 2.97 -5.03
CA ALA A 155 -11.84 2.91 -5.46
C ALA A 155 -12.52 1.62 -4.99
N THR A 156 -11.86 0.47 -5.19
CA THR A 156 -12.33 -0.83 -4.71
C THR A 156 -12.48 -0.84 -3.20
N PHE A 157 -11.54 -0.24 -2.46
CA PHE A 157 -11.64 -0.12 -1.01
C PHE A 157 -12.89 0.65 -0.59
N GLY A 158 -13.12 1.83 -1.19
CA GLY A 158 -14.30 2.65 -0.92
C GLY A 158 -15.62 1.91 -1.21
N VAL A 159 -15.69 1.20 -2.32
CA VAL A 159 -16.81 0.35 -2.72
C VAL A 159 -17.06 -0.75 -1.69
N LEU A 160 -16.03 -1.50 -1.29
CA LEU A 160 -16.15 -2.57 -0.29
C LEU A 160 -16.64 -2.04 1.05
N LEU A 161 -16.14 -0.89 1.50
CA LEU A 161 -16.61 -0.25 2.73
C LEU A 161 -18.07 0.19 2.64
N ARG A 162 -18.53 0.65 1.47
CA ARG A 162 -19.92 1.09 1.25
C ARG A 162 -20.92 -0.06 1.29
N PHE A 163 -20.58 -1.23 0.76
CA PHE A 163 -21.48 -2.39 0.64
C PHE A 163 -21.44 -3.32 1.86
N HIS A 164 -20.29 -3.48 2.52
CA HIS A 164 -20.12 -4.51 3.55
C HIS A 164 -20.42 -4.06 4.99
N HIS A 165 -20.95 -2.86 5.22
CA HIS A 165 -21.22 -2.33 6.58
C HIS A 165 -20.01 -2.46 7.52
N TRP A 166 -18.81 -2.40 6.94
CA TRP A 166 -17.56 -2.51 7.67
C TRP A 166 -17.41 -1.31 8.61
N PRO A 167 -16.89 -1.49 9.84
CA PRO A 167 -16.26 -2.71 10.38
C PRO A 167 -17.20 -3.64 11.18
N ARG A 168 -18.53 -3.39 11.21
CA ARG A 168 -19.45 -4.08 12.13
C ARG A 168 -19.80 -5.52 11.74
N ARG A 169 -19.71 -5.88 10.45
CA ARG A 169 -20.11 -7.21 9.96
C ARG A 169 -19.13 -8.35 10.30
N SER A 170 -17.87 -8.03 10.63
CA SER A 170 -16.82 -9.02 10.91
C SER A 170 -16.68 -9.41 12.39
N GLY A 171 -17.62 -8.97 13.25
CA GLY A 171 -17.57 -9.15 14.71
C GLY A 171 -17.37 -7.83 15.46
N SER A 172 -17.14 -7.90 16.78
CA SER A 172 -16.78 -6.71 17.56
C SER A 172 -15.39 -6.22 17.14
N PHE A 173 -15.32 -4.97 16.67
CA PHE A 173 -14.06 -4.36 16.26
C PHE A 173 -13.21 -4.07 17.50
N ASN A 174 -12.17 -4.89 17.72
CA ASN A 174 -11.21 -4.64 18.79
C ASN A 174 -10.20 -3.59 18.33
N VAL A 175 -10.29 -2.38 18.91
CA VAL A 175 -9.44 -1.23 18.59
C VAL A 175 -7.98 -1.54 18.88
N TRP A 176 -7.65 -2.11 20.03
CA TRP A 176 -6.28 -2.44 20.43
C TRP A 176 -5.61 -3.44 19.49
N VAL A 177 -6.34 -4.46 19.03
CA VAL A 177 -5.80 -5.47 18.10
C VAL A 177 -5.66 -4.92 16.68
N ASN A 178 -6.51 -3.98 16.26
CA ASN A 178 -6.46 -3.44 14.90
C ASN A 178 -5.68 -2.13 14.79
N LEU A 179 -5.36 -1.47 15.89
CA LEU A 179 -4.58 -0.24 15.96
C LEU A 179 -3.57 -0.36 17.11
N PRO A 180 -2.57 -1.26 17.02
CA PRO A 180 -1.65 -1.54 18.12
C PRO A 180 -0.82 -0.32 18.53
N MET A 181 -0.53 0.57 17.58
CA MET A 181 0.22 1.80 17.81
C MET A 181 -0.65 2.95 18.35
N PHE A 182 -1.96 2.74 18.48
CA PHE A 182 -2.89 3.73 19.02
C PHE A 182 -3.26 3.37 20.44
N ASP A 183 -2.82 4.17 21.41
CA ASP A 183 -3.28 4.06 22.79
C ASP A 183 -4.62 4.82 22.97
N PRO A 184 -5.76 4.14 23.22
CA PRO A 184 -7.05 4.77 23.49
C PRO A 184 -7.22 5.31 24.92
N THR A 185 -6.29 5.00 25.85
CA THR A 185 -6.32 5.49 27.24
C THR A 185 -5.58 6.80 27.42
N THR A 186 -4.59 7.08 26.57
CA THR A 186 -3.82 8.32 26.61
C THR A 186 -4.49 9.44 25.79
N GLY A 187 -4.76 10.58 26.44
CA GLY A 187 -4.98 11.86 25.75
C GLY A 187 -6.38 12.13 25.19
N GLY A 188 -7.37 12.34 26.08
CA GLY A 188 -8.65 12.97 25.75
C GLY A 188 -9.58 12.15 24.84
N ASP A 189 -10.34 12.81 23.97
CA ASP A 189 -11.34 12.13 23.13
C ASP A 189 -10.72 11.32 21.98
N VAL A 190 -10.79 10.00 22.10
CA VAL A 190 -10.41 9.00 21.10
C VAL A 190 -10.99 9.30 19.70
N VAL A 191 -12.26 9.73 19.61
CA VAL A 191 -12.90 10.00 18.32
C VAL A 191 -12.25 11.19 17.63
N LYS A 192 -11.98 12.27 18.37
CA LYS A 192 -11.28 13.46 17.86
C LYS A 192 -9.88 13.11 17.34
N ARG A 193 -9.12 12.28 18.08
CA ARG A 193 -7.79 11.84 17.66
C ARG A 193 -7.83 11.00 16.39
N LEU A 194 -8.71 10.00 16.31
CA LEU A 194 -8.86 9.17 15.12
C LEU A 194 -9.26 9.99 13.88
N ASN A 195 -10.12 11.01 14.04
CA ASN A 195 -10.47 11.92 12.96
C ASN A 195 -9.29 12.79 12.51
N ARG A 196 -8.49 13.31 13.45
CA ARG A 196 -7.28 14.06 13.11
C ARG A 196 -6.28 13.19 12.36
N ASP A 197 -6.01 11.99 12.86
CA ASP A 197 -5.06 11.06 12.24
C ASP A 197 -5.58 10.62 10.85
N SER A 198 -6.89 10.43 10.70
CA SER A 198 -7.53 10.20 9.41
C SER A 198 -7.27 11.34 8.42
N GLN A 199 -7.49 12.59 8.83
CA GLN A 199 -7.23 13.77 7.98
C GLN A 199 -5.76 13.88 7.57
N ILE A 200 -4.83 13.64 8.50
CA ILE A 200 -3.38 13.65 8.20
C ILE A 200 -3.05 12.59 7.14
N ASN A 201 -3.56 11.37 7.30
CA ASN A 201 -3.33 10.30 6.32
C ASN A 201 -3.95 10.61 4.95
N LEU A 202 -5.12 11.26 4.91
CA LEU A 202 -5.75 11.68 3.66
C LEU A 202 -4.94 12.78 2.95
N ILE A 203 -4.50 13.80 3.69
CA ILE A 203 -3.70 14.90 3.15
C ILE A 203 -2.35 14.37 2.64
N LEU A 204 -1.63 13.60 3.46
CA LEU A 204 -0.35 13.01 3.05
C LEU A 204 -0.52 12.04 1.89
N GLY A 205 -1.53 11.17 1.92
CA GLY A 205 -1.79 10.24 0.83
C GLY A 205 -2.15 10.92 -0.49
N PHE A 206 -2.76 12.11 -0.46
CA PHE A 206 -3.02 12.90 -1.65
C PHE A 206 -1.77 13.65 -2.15
N LEU A 207 -0.95 14.20 -1.23
CA LEU A 207 0.22 15.01 -1.59
C LEU A 207 1.44 14.17 -2.02
N LEU A 208 1.64 12.99 -1.43
CA LEU A 208 2.83 12.18 -1.66
C LEU A 208 3.14 11.84 -3.13
N PRO A 209 2.17 11.52 -4.01
CA PRO A 209 2.46 11.25 -5.43
C PRO A 209 3.15 12.42 -6.14
N PHE A 210 2.95 13.65 -5.65
CA PHE A 210 3.55 14.88 -6.19
C PHE A 210 4.84 15.25 -5.44
N VAL A 211 4.87 15.07 -4.12
CA VAL A 211 6.03 15.38 -3.28
C VAL A 211 7.19 14.43 -3.56
N PHE A 212 6.92 13.13 -3.75
CA PHE A 212 7.96 12.13 -3.92
C PHE A 212 8.84 12.39 -5.17
N PRO A 213 8.29 12.65 -6.37
CA PRO A 213 9.12 13.03 -7.51
C PRO A 213 9.84 14.38 -7.33
N ALA A 214 9.19 15.35 -6.67
CA ALA A 214 9.82 16.65 -6.41
C ALA A 214 11.04 16.52 -5.48
N LEU A 215 10.95 15.68 -4.44
CA LEU A 215 12.08 15.34 -3.58
C LEU A 215 13.16 14.58 -4.34
N GLY A 216 12.78 13.61 -5.19
CA GLY A 216 13.72 12.90 -6.05
C GLY A 216 14.53 13.85 -6.94
N LYS A 217 13.86 14.83 -7.55
CA LYS A 217 14.52 15.89 -8.31
C LYS A 217 15.47 16.72 -7.46
N ALA A 218 15.03 17.18 -6.29
CA ALA A 218 15.86 17.98 -5.39
C ALA A 218 17.12 17.22 -4.94
N VAL A 219 17.00 15.93 -4.63
CA VAL A 219 18.14 15.07 -4.27
C VAL A 219 19.11 14.93 -5.45
N SER A 220 18.62 14.75 -6.66
CA SER A 220 19.48 14.64 -7.86
C SER A 220 20.28 15.90 -8.19
N LEU A 221 19.85 17.07 -7.70
CA LEU A 221 20.59 18.34 -7.84
C LEU A 221 21.73 18.48 -6.82
N LEU A 222 21.63 17.79 -5.68
CA LEU A 222 22.58 17.91 -4.56
C LEU A 222 23.53 16.71 -4.44
N PHE A 223 23.14 15.55 -4.97
CA PHE A 223 23.86 14.29 -4.84
C PHE A 223 24.03 13.61 -6.21
N THR A 224 24.71 12.46 -6.24
CA THR A 224 24.87 11.67 -7.46
C THR A 224 23.51 11.28 -8.04
N PRO A 225 23.31 11.38 -9.37
CA PRO A 225 22.05 11.04 -10.02
C PRO A 225 21.55 9.64 -9.67
N ILE A 226 20.23 9.51 -9.54
CA ILE A 226 19.58 8.21 -9.31
C ILE A 226 19.78 7.36 -10.57
N VAL A 227 20.57 6.28 -10.46
CA VAL A 227 20.76 5.34 -11.56
C VAL A 227 19.56 4.39 -11.60
N VAL A 228 18.65 4.61 -12.55
CA VAL A 228 17.42 3.80 -12.73
C VAL A 228 17.58 2.74 -13.83
N ASN A 229 18.82 2.41 -14.20
CA ASN A 229 19.08 1.46 -15.29
C ASN A 229 18.80 0.01 -14.90
N ASP A 230 18.78 -0.30 -13.60
CA ASP A 230 18.41 -1.61 -13.10
C ASP A 230 16.88 -1.80 -13.09
N PRO A 231 16.33 -2.80 -13.80
CA PRO A 231 14.90 -3.03 -13.87
C PRO A 231 14.24 -3.25 -12.51
N GLN A 232 14.92 -3.89 -11.56
CA GLN A 232 14.34 -4.15 -10.23
C GLN A 232 14.23 -2.88 -9.41
N THR A 233 15.25 -2.03 -9.47
CA THR A 233 15.27 -0.71 -8.84
C THR A 233 14.11 0.15 -9.37
N LEU A 234 13.89 0.13 -10.69
CA LEU A 234 12.74 0.82 -11.30
C LEU A 234 11.40 0.25 -10.79
N ILE A 235 11.23 -1.08 -10.79
CA ILE A 235 10.00 -1.75 -10.33
C ILE A 235 9.68 -1.34 -8.89
N TRP A 236 10.64 -1.46 -7.97
CA TRP A 236 10.41 -1.17 -6.56
C TRP A 236 10.21 0.31 -6.29
N MET A 237 10.94 1.19 -6.98
CA MET A 237 10.74 2.64 -6.86
C MET A 237 9.33 3.05 -7.31
N VAL A 238 8.90 2.60 -8.49
CA VAL A 238 7.58 2.94 -9.03
C VAL A 238 6.47 2.28 -8.20
N ALA A 239 6.66 1.04 -7.76
CA ALA A 239 5.72 0.36 -6.87
C ALA A 239 5.57 1.12 -5.54
N ALA A 240 6.67 1.52 -4.90
CA ALA A 240 6.64 2.30 -3.67
C ALA A 240 5.95 3.65 -3.86
N TRP A 241 6.31 4.37 -4.93
CA TRP A 241 5.71 5.67 -5.27
C TRP A 241 4.18 5.59 -5.44
N ALA A 242 3.66 4.56 -6.10
CA ALA A 242 2.22 4.40 -6.28
C ALA A 242 1.51 3.80 -5.05
N PHE A 243 2.15 2.86 -4.36
CA PHE A 243 1.54 2.08 -3.28
C PHE A 243 1.48 2.81 -1.93
N LEU A 244 2.52 3.56 -1.57
CA LEU A 244 2.58 4.27 -0.28
C LEU A 244 1.45 5.30 -0.14
N PRO A 245 1.21 6.19 -1.12
CA PRO A 245 0.13 7.17 -1.03
C PRO A 245 -1.25 6.50 -0.99
N ALA A 246 -1.48 5.47 -1.81
CA ALA A 246 -2.73 4.72 -1.79
C ALA A 246 -2.97 4.01 -0.44
N SER A 247 -1.92 3.47 0.17
CA SER A 247 -2.00 2.88 1.52
C SER A 247 -2.38 3.91 2.58
N LEU A 248 -1.83 5.14 2.53
CA LEU A 248 -2.21 6.22 3.44
C LEU A 248 -3.66 6.67 3.21
N LEU A 249 -4.09 6.82 1.96
CA LEU A 249 -5.47 7.19 1.64
C LEU A 249 -6.46 6.14 2.19
N MET A 250 -6.22 4.86 1.92
CA MET A 250 -7.05 3.78 2.46
C MET A 250 -7.05 3.79 3.99
N ARG A 251 -5.89 4.02 4.62
CA ARG A 251 -5.77 4.11 6.09
C ARG A 251 -6.57 5.28 6.64
N GLY A 252 -6.48 6.45 6.01
CA GLY A 252 -7.25 7.63 6.38
C GLY A 252 -8.76 7.37 6.32
N ILE A 253 -9.25 6.75 5.25
CA ILE A 253 -10.66 6.35 5.11
C ILE A 253 -11.06 5.35 6.21
N ALA A 254 -10.22 4.35 6.49
CA ALA A 254 -10.48 3.34 7.51
C ALA A 254 -10.59 3.95 8.91
N LEU A 255 -9.66 4.84 9.27
CA LEU A 255 -9.66 5.54 10.56
C LEU A 255 -10.90 6.41 10.75
N SER A 256 -11.33 7.15 9.71
CA SER A 256 -12.56 7.95 9.76
C SER A 256 -13.79 7.08 10.04
N ARG A 257 -13.89 5.92 9.37
CA ARG A 257 -14.99 4.98 9.57
C ARG A 257 -15.01 4.39 10.98
N VAL A 258 -13.84 4.06 11.55
CA VAL A 258 -13.72 3.59 12.94
C VAL A 258 -14.15 4.68 13.91
N ALA A 259 -13.72 5.93 13.71
CA ALA A 259 -14.13 7.07 14.53
C ALA A 259 -15.66 7.27 14.53
N GLN A 260 -16.29 7.22 13.36
CA GLN A 260 -17.74 7.31 13.20
C GLN A 260 -18.48 6.18 13.94
N MET A 261 -17.97 4.95 13.84
CA MET A 261 -18.56 3.80 14.54
C MET A 261 -18.53 4.02 16.06
N ILE A 262 -17.38 4.40 16.62
CA ILE A 262 -17.21 4.63 18.06
C ILE A 262 -18.14 5.75 18.53
N HIS A 263 -18.22 6.85 17.77
CA HIS A 263 -19.13 7.96 18.06
C HIS A 263 -20.60 7.51 18.12
N VAL A 264 -21.05 6.73 17.13
CA VAL A 264 -22.43 6.21 17.10
C VAL A 264 -22.69 5.21 18.22
N GLN A 265 -21.70 4.38 18.60
CA GLN A 265 -21.82 3.45 19.73
C GLN A 265 -21.99 4.21 21.05
N ARG A 266 -21.10 5.18 21.34
CA ARG A 266 -21.19 6.01 22.55
C ARG A 266 -22.51 6.77 22.66
N LYS A 267 -23.00 7.34 21.55
CA LYS A 267 -24.30 8.04 21.53
C LYS A 267 -25.47 7.10 21.88
N ARG A 268 -25.41 5.84 21.41
CA ARG A 268 -26.44 4.83 21.73
C ARG A 268 -26.37 4.37 23.19
N GLU A 269 -25.17 4.18 23.71
CA GLU A 269 -24.96 3.81 25.13
C GLU A 269 -25.44 4.92 26.06
N TYR A 270 -25.12 6.18 25.75
CA TYR A 270 -25.63 7.33 26.50
C TYR A 270 -27.16 7.42 26.47
N ALA A 271 -27.77 7.24 25.30
CA ALA A 271 -29.24 7.23 25.17
C ALA A 271 -29.90 6.08 25.96
N ARG A 272 -29.25 4.92 26.05
CA ARG A 272 -29.72 3.79 26.87
C ARG A 272 -29.60 4.09 28.36
N ALA A 273 -28.46 4.61 28.81
CA ALA A 273 -28.26 5.00 30.21
C ALA A 273 -29.25 6.09 30.65
N ALA A 274 -29.56 7.05 29.77
CA ALA A 274 -30.59 8.05 30.01
C ALA A 274 -31.99 7.43 30.15
N ALA A 275 -32.34 6.47 29.28
CA ALA A 275 -33.62 5.77 29.33
C ALA A 275 -33.78 4.85 30.56
N GLU A 276 -32.67 4.31 31.06
CA GLU A 276 -32.63 3.46 32.26
C GLU A 276 -32.56 4.26 33.57
N GLY A 277 -32.56 5.60 33.51
CA GLY A 277 -32.49 6.47 34.69
C GLY A 277 -31.15 6.44 35.42
N LEU A 278 -30.09 5.95 34.77
CA LEU A 278 -28.75 5.76 35.35
C LEU A 278 -27.86 7.00 35.24
N LEU A 279 -28.38 8.12 34.72
CA LEU A 279 -27.65 9.39 34.65
C LEU A 279 -28.09 10.32 35.78
N PRO A 280 -27.17 11.00 36.47
CA PRO A 280 -27.53 12.02 37.45
C PRO A 280 -28.28 13.16 36.75
N VAL A 281 -29.41 13.56 37.34
CA VAL A 281 -30.25 14.69 36.91
C VAL A 281 -29.51 16.00 37.08
#